data_AF-A0A5K0X1R5-F1
#
_entry.id   AF-A0A5K0X1R5-F1
#
_cell.length_a   1.000
_cell.length_b   1.000
_cell.length_c   1.000
_cell.angle_alpha   90.00
_cell.angle_beta   90.00
_cell.angle_gamma   90.00
#
_symmetry.space_group_name_H-M   'P 1'
#
loop_
_entity.id
_entity.type
_entity.pdbx_description
1 polymer ?
#
loop_
_entity_poly.entity_id
_entity_poly.type
_entity_poly.pdbx_seq_one_letter_code
_entity_poly.pdbx_strand_id
1 'polypeptide(L)' 'ALSRPQELSKQGYLLEAAIEAAANEMINLKDNLNEWDSRVGDGDCGTT' A
#
# COMPACT_ATOMS: atom_id res chain seq x y z
N ALA A 1 1.46 -7.25 25.49
CA ALA A 1 1.16 -7.45 24.06
C ALA A 1 -0.05 -6.58 23.70
N LEU A 2 0.01 -5.82 22.61
CA LEU A 2 -1.16 -5.13 22.06
C LEU A 2 -1.94 -6.16 21.24
N SER A 3 -3.04 -6.67 21.79
CA SER A 3 -3.95 -7.56 21.07
C SER A 3 -4.77 -6.76 20.06
N ARG A 4 -4.98 -7.32 18.86
CA ARG A 4 -5.92 -6.74 17.89
C ARG A 4 -7.31 -6.70 18.54
N PRO A 5 -8.02 -5.55 18.50
CA PRO A 5 -9.37 -5.49 19.06
C PRO A 5 -10.31 -6.38 18.25
N GLN A 6 -11.32 -6.93 18.92
CA GLN A 6 -12.32 -7.81 18.29
C GLN A 6 -13.18 -7.05 17.27
N GLU A 7 -13.38 -5.75 17.48
CA GLU A 7 -14.06 -4.84 16.55
C GLU A 7 -13.29 -3.52 16.45
N LEU A 8 -13.32 -2.90 15.27
CA LEU A 8 -12.68 -1.61 15.04
C LEU A 8 -13.55 -0.47 15.58
N SER A 9 -12.90 0.56 16.11
CA SER A 9 -13.55 1.85 16.32
C SER A 9 -13.87 2.51 14.97
N LYS A 10 -14.66 3.59 14.98
CA LYS A 10 -14.91 4.37 13.76
C LYS A 10 -13.61 4.85 13.09
N GLN A 11 -12.64 5.27 13.90
CA GLN A 11 -11.31 5.65 13.44
C GLN A 11 -10.52 4.46 12.90
N GLY A 12 -10.69 3.28 13.51
CA GLY A 12 -10.11 2.03 13.03
C GLY A 12 -10.62 1.64 11.64
N TYR A 13 -11.94 1.74 11.40
CA TYR A 13 -12.51 1.51 10.07
C TYR A 13 -12.03 2.53 9.04
N LEU A 14 -11.93 3.82 9.41
CA LEU A 14 -11.40 4.84 8.52
C LEU A 14 -9.93 4.55 8.15
N LEU A 15 -9.12 4.12 9.12
CA LEU A 15 -7.74 3.73 8.88
C LEU A 15 -7.64 2.50 7.97
N GLU A 16 -8.47 1.48 8.20
CA GLU A 16 -8.50 0.28 7.36
C GLU A 16 -8.86 0.61 5.90
N ALA A 17 -9.90 1.42 5.69
CA ALA A 17 -10.28 1.88 4.35
C ALA A 17 -9.19 2.72 3.68
N ALA A 18 -8.46 3.55 4.44
CA ALA A 18 -7.35 4.33 3.92
C ALA A 18 -6.17 3.44 3.51
N ILE A 19 -5.86 2.41 4.30
CA ILE A 19 -4.81 1.43 3.97
C ILE A 19 -5.19 0.65 2.70
N GLU A 20 -6.44 0.18 2.61
CA GLU A 20 -6.94 -0.54 1.44
C GLU A 20 -6.88 0.32 0.17
N ALA A 21 -7.33 1.57 0.25
CA ALA A 21 -7.27 2.50 -0.88
C ALA A 21 -5.82 2.78 -1.33
N ALA A 22 -4.92 3.02 -0.38
CA ALA A 22 -3.50 3.25 -0.69
C ALA A 22 -2.84 2.02 -1.31
N ALA A 23 -3.11 0.82 -0.78
CA ALA A 23 -2.57 -0.43 -1.32
C ALA A 23 -3.08 -0.69 -2.75
N ASN A 24 -4.37 -0.48 -3.01
CA ASN A 24 -4.93 -0.63 -4.36
C ASN A 24 -4.31 0.36 -5.35
N GLU A 25 -4.09 1.61 -4.94
CA GLU A 25 -3.44 2.58 -5.81
C GLU A 25 -1.97 2.24 -6.06
N MET A 26 -1.24 1.75 -5.06
CA MET A 26 0.14 1.26 -5.25
C MET A 26 0.19 0.11 -6.26
N ILE A 27 -0.77 -0.82 -6.22
CA ILE A 27 -0.88 -1.90 -7.20
C ILE A 27 -1.15 -1.34 -8.60
N ASN A 28 -2.04 -0.36 -8.74
CA ASN A 28 -2.32 0.29 -10.03
C ASN A 28 -1.09 1.04 -10.59
N LEU A 29 -0.25 1.57 -9.71
CA LEU A 29 0.97 2.29 -10.07
C LEU A 29 2.16 1.37 -10.34
N LYS A 30 2.06 0.05 -10.12
CA LYS A 30 3.15 -0.91 -10.23
C LYS A 30 4.03 -0.71 -11.47
N ASP A 31 3.41 -0.68 -12.65
CA ASP A 31 4.18 -0.62 -13.90
C ASP A 31 4.87 0.74 -14.07
N ASN A 32 4.22 1.84 -13.64
CA ASN A 32 4.83 3.17 -13.62
C ASN A 32 6.02 3.24 -12.66
N LEU A 33 5.89 2.61 -11.48
CA LEU A 33 6.96 2.55 -10.48
C LEU A 33 8.17 1.78 -11.02
N ASN A 34 7.95 0.63 -11.67
CA ASN A 34 9.02 -0.12 -12.34
C ASN A 34 9.63 0.68 -13.51
N GLU A 35 8.82 1.39 -14.29
CA GLU A 35 9.32 2.23 -15.40
C GLU A 35 10.23 3.34 -14.88
N TRP A 36 9.79 4.09 -13.87
CA TRP A 36 10.60 5.17 -13.29
C TRP A 36 11.88 4.65 -12.66
N ASP A 37 11.78 3.53 -11.94
CA ASP A 37 12.93 2.88 -11.30
C ASP A 37 13.92 2.36 -12.33
N SER A 38 13.46 1.78 -13.46
CA SER A 38 14.34 1.28 -14.52
C SER A 38 15.27 2.33 -15.15
N ARG A 39 14.97 3.64 -14.99
CA ARG A 39 15.78 4.72 -15.55
C ARG A 39 17.10 4.90 -14.80
N VAL A 40 17.15 4.59 -13.51
CA VAL A 40 18.32 4.87 -12.63
C VAL A 40 18.56 3.81 -11.54
N GLY A 41 17.69 2.79 -11.43
CA GLY A 41 17.69 1.69 -10.46
C GLY A 41 17.62 0.32 -11.15
N ASP A 42 17.06 -0.68 -10.46
CA ASP A 42 16.96 -2.08 -10.92
C ASP A 42 15.60 -2.45 -11.55
N GLY A 43 14.61 -1.55 -11.46
CA GLY A 43 13.35 -1.66 -12.19
C GLY A 43 12.34 -2.58 -11.52
N ASP A 44 12.46 -2.82 -10.22
CA ASP A 44 11.59 -3.72 -9.46
C ASP A 44 10.81 -3.05 -8.32
N CYS A 45 10.93 -1.73 -8.17
CA CYS A 45 10.26 -0.97 -7.10
C CYS A 45 8.74 -1.23 -7.00
N GLY A 46 8.02 -1.35 -8.12
CA GLY A 46 6.58 -1.66 -8.12
C GLY A 46 6.26 -3.15 -7.90
N THR A 47 7.25 -4.03 -7.98
CA THR A 47 7.12 -5.48 -7.78
C THR A 47 7.45 -5.91 -6.35
N THR A 48 8.21 -5.09 -5.59
CA THR A 48 8.53 -5.28 -4.17
C THR A 48 7.32 -5.02 -3.26
#